data_AF-A0A4R9LWM6-F1
#
_entry.id   AF-A0A4R9LWM6-F1
#
_cell.length_a   1.000
_cell.length_b   1.000
_cell.length_c   1.000
_cell.angle_alpha   90.00
_cell.angle_beta   90.00
_cell.angle_gamma   90.00
#
_symmetry.space_group_name_H-M   'P 1'
#
loop_
_entity.id
_entity.type
_entity.pdbx_description
1 polymer ?
#
loop_
_entity_poly.entity_id
_entity_poly.type
_entity_poly.pdbx_seq_one_letter_code
_entity_poly.pdbx_strand_id
1 'polypeptide(L)'
;MISFLELIQQLKREFSSGNWKGTLILYLNSLTQEEVQFALQILSDEKRISVSIKELKENISSYLNIPVWMIEECKKRFGTYSHTFTLLFPEPKEIITLGLLEWKKQFLDPMEQIHSSKDRKEKLSYIWNLLPDKERNLFHRLILKGKNTILPEEIVVYCKNLSEEISTKGFQNESQNFDISIEQKERTSVKLTLGYAKRSQNVSHKYEELSFFARTEDNGWIKTTSLSTWELNEEDSEKLSEFIKNNQIQKFGPVFSLRFELVCEISFTKLEPAKRNKSGIKLVSPRLEKILWKEDISHSEDLSFFQELLQKESFEIRCQTT
;
A
#
# COMPACT_ATOMS: atom_id res chain seq x y z
N MET A 1 -7.37 -5.11 19.45
CA MET A 1 -7.44 -3.81 18.75
C MET A 1 -6.08 -3.16 18.54
N ILE A 2 -5.23 -3.02 19.57
CA ILE A 2 -3.88 -2.40 19.46
C ILE A 2 -3.03 -3.09 18.39
N SER A 3 -2.91 -4.42 18.46
CA SER A 3 -2.16 -5.23 17.47
C SER A 3 -2.64 -5.02 16.03
N PHE A 4 -3.95 -4.81 15.83
CA PHE A 4 -4.52 -4.51 14.52
C PHE A 4 -4.08 -3.13 13.98
N LEU A 5 -4.05 -2.12 14.85
CA LEU A 5 -3.59 -0.77 14.47
C LEU A 5 -2.08 -0.74 14.21
N GLU A 6 -1.32 -1.58 14.90
CA GLU A 6 0.11 -1.80 14.64
C GLU A 6 0.31 -2.50 13.29
N LEU A 7 -0.48 -3.55 13.00
CA LEU A 7 -0.48 -4.19 11.69
C LEU A 7 -0.69 -3.16 10.58
N ILE A 8 -1.72 -2.31 10.66
CA ILE A 8 -2.00 -1.29 9.63
C ILE A 8 -0.78 -0.38 9.39
N GLN A 9 -0.06 0.02 10.44
CA GLN A 9 1.15 0.83 10.31
C GLN A 9 2.30 0.03 9.68
N GLN A 10 2.46 -1.23 10.08
CA GLN A 10 3.49 -2.11 9.56
C GLN A 10 3.30 -2.42 8.07
N LEU A 11 2.06 -2.70 7.64
CA LEU A 11 1.71 -2.94 6.24
C LEU A 11 2.06 -1.74 5.34
N LYS A 12 1.89 -0.51 5.82
CA LYS A 12 2.32 0.68 5.07
C LYS A 12 3.83 0.76 4.92
N ARG A 13 4.55 0.47 6.00
CA ARG A 13 6.01 0.56 6.06
C ARG A 13 6.65 -0.50 5.18
N GLU A 14 6.12 -1.71 5.19
CA GLU A 14 6.64 -2.87 4.44
C GLU A 14 6.06 -2.99 3.05
N PHE A 15 5.25 -2.02 2.61
CA PHE A 15 4.69 -2.05 1.27
C PHE A 15 5.79 -2.04 0.19
N SER A 16 6.82 -1.21 0.39
CA SER A 16 7.98 -1.09 -0.50
C SER A 16 8.83 -2.36 -0.53
N SER A 17 9.11 -2.95 0.63
CA SER A 17 9.88 -4.18 0.76
C SER A 17 9.11 -5.42 0.28
N GLY A 18 7.78 -5.37 0.21
CA GLY A 18 6.90 -6.48 -0.18
C GLY A 18 6.72 -7.57 0.82
N ASN A 19 7.32 -7.43 1.99
CA ASN A 19 7.16 -8.37 3.09
C ASN A 19 5.78 -8.23 3.75
N TRP A 20 5.01 -7.20 3.37
CA TRP A 20 3.66 -6.92 3.89
C TRP A 20 2.71 -8.12 3.80
N LYS A 21 2.84 -8.98 2.78
CA LYS A 21 2.01 -10.20 2.66
C LYS A 21 2.28 -11.18 3.81
N GLY A 22 3.56 -11.46 4.09
CA GLY A 22 3.94 -12.35 5.19
C GLY A 22 3.48 -11.81 6.54
N THR A 23 3.67 -10.51 6.77
CA THR A 23 3.18 -9.83 7.98
C THR A 23 1.66 -9.91 8.12
N LEU A 24 0.91 -9.70 7.04
CA LEU A 24 -0.55 -9.85 7.03
C LEU A 24 -0.96 -11.27 7.39
N ILE A 25 -0.37 -12.27 6.72
CA ILE A 25 -0.68 -13.69 6.93
C ILE A 25 -0.35 -14.15 8.35
N LEU A 26 0.82 -13.76 8.89
CA LEU A 26 1.20 -14.03 10.28
C LEU A 26 0.21 -13.43 11.29
N TYR A 27 -0.25 -12.21 11.03
CA TYR A 27 -1.26 -11.60 11.89
C TYR A 27 -2.59 -12.34 11.81
N LEU A 28 -3.09 -12.65 10.61
CA LEU A 28 -4.35 -13.38 10.44
C LEU A 28 -4.30 -14.76 11.10
N ASN A 29 -3.14 -15.45 11.04
CA ASN A 29 -2.91 -16.74 11.71
C ASN A 29 -3.05 -16.70 13.23
N SER A 30 -2.88 -15.52 13.83
CA SER A 30 -3.04 -15.34 15.28
C SER A 30 -4.48 -15.09 15.71
N LEU A 31 -5.42 -14.95 14.77
CA LEU A 31 -6.79 -14.56 15.02
C LEU A 31 -7.76 -15.73 14.92
N THR A 32 -8.89 -15.60 15.63
CA THR A 32 -10.04 -16.49 15.43
C THR A 32 -10.70 -16.25 14.07
N GLN A 33 -11.49 -17.22 13.59
CA GLN A 33 -12.24 -17.10 12.33
C GLN A 33 -13.10 -15.83 12.25
N GLU A 34 -13.82 -15.48 13.31
CA GLU A 34 -14.65 -14.27 13.34
C GLU A 34 -13.80 -12.99 13.27
N GLU A 35 -12.64 -12.98 13.93
CA GLU A 35 -11.70 -11.85 13.90
C GLU A 35 -11.02 -11.70 12.54
N VAL A 36 -10.66 -12.80 11.88
CA VAL A 36 -10.13 -12.78 10.50
C VAL A 36 -11.13 -12.11 9.56
N GLN A 37 -12.39 -12.55 9.61
CA GLN A 37 -13.44 -12.01 8.76
C GLN A 37 -13.62 -10.50 8.98
N PHE A 38 -13.61 -10.06 10.23
CA PHE A 38 -13.72 -8.65 10.55
C PHE A 38 -12.47 -7.84 10.19
N ALA A 39 -11.27 -8.40 10.40
CA ALA A 39 -10.01 -7.77 9.99
C ALA A 39 -9.97 -7.56 8.48
N LEU A 40 -10.28 -8.61 7.70
CA LEU A 40 -10.32 -8.54 6.23
C LEU A 40 -11.39 -7.56 5.75
N GLN A 41 -12.56 -7.53 6.38
CA GLN A 41 -13.59 -6.53 6.08
C GLN A 41 -13.04 -5.10 6.17
N ILE A 42 -12.33 -4.77 7.26
CA ILE A 42 -11.73 -3.44 7.44
C ILE A 42 -10.64 -3.17 6.39
N LEU A 43 -9.74 -4.13 6.16
CA LEU A 43 -8.60 -4.00 5.25
C LEU A 43 -9.03 -3.90 3.78
N SER A 44 -10.14 -4.54 3.43
CA SER A 44 -10.78 -4.53 2.10
C SER A 44 -11.61 -3.29 1.81
N ASP A 45 -11.70 -2.34 2.74
CA ASP A 45 -12.53 -1.13 2.62
C ASP A 45 -14.03 -1.46 2.46
N GLU A 46 -14.47 -2.56 3.06
CA GLU A 46 -15.88 -2.94 3.08
C GLU A 46 -16.61 -2.24 4.23
N LYS A 47 -17.77 -1.65 3.92
CA LYS A 47 -18.55 -0.88 4.89
C LYS A 47 -19.96 -1.44 5.04
N ARG A 48 -20.40 -1.54 6.29
CA ARG A 48 -21.80 -1.83 6.64
C ARG A 48 -22.56 -0.58 7.09
N ILE A 49 -21.84 0.42 7.60
CA ILE A 49 -22.41 1.60 8.24
C ILE A 49 -22.13 2.83 7.39
N SER A 50 -23.09 3.75 7.35
CA SER A 50 -23.03 4.93 6.48
C SER A 50 -23.68 6.15 7.12
N VAL A 51 -23.03 6.69 8.15
CA VAL A 51 -23.42 7.95 8.80
C VAL A 51 -23.03 9.12 7.91
N SER A 52 -23.95 10.07 7.73
CA SER A 52 -23.68 11.25 6.91
C SER A 52 -22.73 12.21 7.64
N ILE A 53 -21.87 12.89 6.87
CA ILE A 53 -20.98 13.93 7.41
C ILE A 53 -21.80 15.05 8.06
N LYS A 54 -22.97 15.38 7.50
CA LYS A 54 -23.87 16.39 8.06
C LYS A 54 -24.31 16.03 9.47
N GLU A 55 -24.80 14.81 9.67
CA GLU A 55 -25.26 14.30 10.96
C GLU A 55 -24.14 14.27 12.01
N LEU A 56 -22.94 13.80 11.63
CA LEU A 56 -21.80 13.81 12.55
C LEU A 56 -21.40 15.23 12.96
N LYS A 57 -21.41 16.19 12.04
CA LYS A 57 -21.15 17.60 12.37
C LYS A 57 -22.18 18.17 13.34
N GLU A 58 -23.45 17.89 13.13
CA GLU A 58 -24.54 18.32 14.02
C GLU A 58 -24.40 17.71 15.42
N ASN A 59 -24.07 16.41 15.50
CA ASN A 59 -23.84 15.73 16.77
C ASN A 59 -22.61 16.26 17.51
N ILE A 60 -21.48 16.46 16.82
CA ILE A 60 -20.24 17.03 17.40
C ILE A 60 -20.48 18.47 17.85
N SER A 61 -21.13 19.28 17.02
CA SER A 61 -21.47 20.68 17.31
C SER A 61 -22.31 20.77 18.59
N SER A 62 -23.32 19.92 18.71
CA SER A 62 -24.16 19.86 19.91
C SER A 62 -23.42 19.33 21.15
N TYR A 63 -22.46 18.41 20.98
CA TYR A 63 -21.74 17.79 22.10
C TYR A 63 -20.66 18.72 22.67
N LEU A 64 -19.87 19.35 21.80
CA LEU A 64 -18.79 20.26 22.19
C LEU A 64 -19.24 21.71 22.39
N ASN A 65 -20.51 22.01 22.08
CA ASN A 65 -21.06 23.37 22.07
C ASN A 65 -20.24 24.34 21.19
N ILE A 66 -19.85 23.87 20.00
CA ILE A 66 -19.13 24.66 18.99
C ILE A 66 -19.96 24.76 17.71
N PRO A 67 -19.90 25.89 16.98
CA PRO A 67 -20.67 26.03 15.74
C PRO A 67 -20.09 25.14 14.62
N VAL A 68 -20.96 24.62 13.75
CA VAL A 68 -20.58 23.73 12.63
C VAL A 68 -19.50 24.34 11.72
N TRP A 69 -19.52 25.67 11.49
CA TRP A 69 -18.52 26.33 10.65
C TRP A 69 -17.10 26.19 11.21
N MET A 70 -16.92 26.10 12.53
CA MET A 70 -15.60 25.92 13.15
C MET A 70 -15.05 24.53 12.84
N ILE A 71 -15.91 23.52 12.77
CA ILE A 71 -15.55 22.15 12.37
C ILE A 71 -15.07 22.13 10.90
N GLU A 72 -15.73 22.91 10.03
CA GLU A 72 -15.32 23.06 8.62
C GLU A 72 -13.93 23.72 8.48
N GLU A 73 -13.66 24.75 9.28
CA GLU A 73 -12.33 25.39 9.31
C GLU A 73 -11.24 24.42 9.79
N CYS A 74 -11.51 23.63 10.84
CA CYS A 74 -10.60 22.56 11.27
C CYS A 74 -10.34 21.55 10.13
N LYS A 75 -11.39 21.16 9.39
CA LYS A 75 -11.25 20.25 8.26
C LYS A 75 -10.35 20.78 7.15
N LYS A 76 -10.34 22.09 6.89
CA LYS A 76 -9.42 22.69 5.90
C LYS A 76 -7.96 22.49 6.29
N ARG A 77 -7.66 22.45 7.60
CA ARG A 77 -6.30 22.25 8.13
C ARG A 77 -5.87 20.77 8.18
N PHE A 78 -6.78 19.88 8.57
CA PHE A 78 -6.47 18.46 8.80
C PHE A 78 -6.82 17.55 7.61
N GLY A 79 -7.40 18.10 6.54
CA GLY A 79 -7.63 17.44 5.26
C GLY A 79 -8.84 16.50 5.21
N THR A 80 -9.02 15.64 6.21
CA THR A 80 -10.10 14.63 6.24
C THR A 80 -11.05 14.81 7.41
N TYR A 81 -12.33 14.49 7.21
CA TYR A 81 -13.32 14.53 8.29
C TYR A 81 -13.04 13.52 9.40
N SER A 82 -12.58 12.31 9.06
CA SER A 82 -12.25 11.31 10.08
C SER A 82 -11.15 11.80 11.02
N HIS A 83 -10.08 12.40 10.48
CA HIS A 83 -9.01 12.96 11.30
C HIS A 83 -9.45 14.20 12.06
N THR A 84 -10.22 15.08 11.42
CA THR A 84 -10.76 16.29 12.07
C THR A 84 -11.64 15.92 13.27
N PHE A 85 -12.60 15.01 13.09
CA PHE A 85 -13.49 14.59 14.15
C PHE A 85 -12.74 13.88 15.27
N THR A 86 -11.66 13.15 14.97
CA THR A 86 -10.83 12.52 16.01
C THR A 86 -10.20 13.56 16.94
N LEU A 87 -9.56 14.59 16.36
CA LEU A 87 -8.76 15.57 17.08
C LEU A 87 -9.58 16.60 17.86
N LEU A 88 -10.90 16.65 17.65
CA LEU A 88 -11.79 17.54 18.40
C LEU A 88 -12.04 17.06 19.84
N PHE A 89 -11.65 15.84 20.18
CA PHE A 89 -11.85 15.26 21.50
C PHE A 89 -10.50 14.95 22.15
N PRO A 90 -10.37 15.12 23.48
CA PRO A 90 -9.14 14.79 24.18
C PRO A 90 -8.93 13.27 24.29
N GLU A 91 -7.72 12.85 24.64
CA GLU A 91 -7.47 11.45 25.02
C GLU A 91 -8.32 11.06 26.26
N PRO A 92 -8.81 9.82 26.34
CA PRO A 92 -9.61 9.35 27.46
C PRO A 92 -8.76 9.29 28.73
N LYS A 93 -9.40 9.49 29.90
CA LYS A 93 -8.72 9.41 31.20
C LYS A 93 -8.29 7.99 31.55
N GLU A 94 -9.04 7.00 31.07
CA GLU A 94 -8.80 5.59 31.28
C GLU A 94 -8.76 4.88 29.92
N ILE A 95 -7.71 4.10 29.69
CA ILE A 95 -7.52 3.36 28.45
C ILE A 95 -8.03 1.93 28.67
N ILE A 96 -9.08 1.57 27.94
CA ILE A 96 -9.62 0.21 27.93
C ILE A 96 -8.96 -0.54 26.78
N THR A 97 -8.24 -1.63 27.09
CA THR A 97 -7.64 -2.47 26.05
C THR A 97 -8.60 -3.58 25.67
N LEU A 98 -9.09 -3.53 24.42
CA LEU A 98 -10.02 -4.53 23.88
C LEU A 98 -9.39 -5.35 22.76
N GLY A 99 -9.80 -6.61 22.65
CA GLY A 99 -9.58 -7.45 21.48
C GLY A 99 -10.33 -6.89 20.26
N LEU A 100 -10.05 -7.44 19.08
CA LEU A 100 -10.60 -6.89 17.83
C LEU A 100 -12.12 -7.08 17.76
N LEU A 101 -12.60 -8.26 18.16
CA LEU A 101 -14.02 -8.60 18.16
C LEU A 101 -14.81 -7.88 19.28
N GLU A 102 -14.23 -7.75 20.48
CA GLU A 102 -14.85 -7.00 21.57
C GLU A 102 -15.01 -5.53 21.19
N TRP A 103 -13.99 -4.94 20.56
CA TRP A 103 -14.05 -3.58 20.05
C TRP A 103 -15.20 -3.39 19.04
N LYS A 104 -15.35 -4.34 18.11
CA LYS A 104 -16.47 -4.37 17.15
C LYS A 104 -17.82 -4.39 17.88
N LYS A 105 -18.00 -5.34 18.79
CA LYS A 105 -19.26 -5.53 19.53
C LYS A 105 -19.61 -4.31 20.39
N GLN A 106 -18.61 -3.66 21.00
CA GLN A 106 -18.84 -2.54 21.89
C GLN A 106 -19.12 -1.23 21.15
N PHE A 107 -18.47 -0.99 20.01
CA PHE A 107 -18.48 0.33 19.36
C PHE A 107 -19.10 0.34 17.96
N LEU A 108 -18.88 -0.70 17.15
CA LEU A 108 -19.30 -0.71 15.76
C LEU A 108 -20.69 -1.33 15.57
N ASP A 109 -20.94 -2.53 16.12
CA ASP A 109 -22.21 -3.25 15.96
C ASP A 109 -23.44 -2.45 16.45
N PRO A 110 -23.38 -1.71 17.57
CA PRO A 110 -24.50 -0.88 17.99
C PRO A 110 -24.84 0.22 16.96
N MET A 111 -23.84 0.73 16.23
CA MET A 111 -24.05 1.77 15.22
C MET A 111 -24.78 1.23 13.98
N GLU A 112 -24.71 -0.08 13.72
CA GLU A 112 -25.47 -0.76 12.66
C GLU A 112 -26.94 -0.97 13.08
N GLN A 113 -27.17 -1.26 14.37
CA GLN A 113 -28.48 -1.61 14.92
C GLN A 113 -29.32 -0.40 15.32
N ILE A 114 -28.70 0.74 15.67
CA ILE A 114 -29.43 1.93 16.13
C ILE A 114 -30.03 2.68 14.93
N HIS A 115 -31.36 2.63 14.82
CA HIS A 115 -32.11 3.38 13.81
C HIS A 115 -32.56 4.78 14.29
N SER A 116 -32.69 4.97 15.60
CA SER A 116 -33.08 6.25 16.22
C SER A 116 -31.92 7.25 16.24
N SER A 117 -32.16 8.47 15.75
CA SER A 117 -31.16 9.54 15.77
C SER A 117 -30.76 9.95 17.19
N LYS A 118 -31.66 9.84 18.17
CA LYS A 118 -31.40 10.20 19.57
C LYS A 118 -30.43 9.21 20.21
N ASP A 119 -30.73 7.92 20.10
CA ASP A 119 -29.92 6.85 20.70
C ASP A 119 -28.53 6.79 20.06
N ARG A 120 -28.45 7.11 18.75
CA ARG A 120 -27.16 7.19 18.04
C ARG A 120 -26.31 8.33 18.57
N LYS A 121 -26.91 9.50 18.84
CA LYS A 121 -26.21 10.65 19.42
C LYS A 121 -25.67 10.31 20.82
N GLU A 122 -26.46 9.63 21.64
CA GLU A 122 -26.03 9.17 22.96
C GLU A 122 -24.86 8.17 22.85
N LYS A 123 -24.96 7.22 21.92
CA LYS A 123 -23.88 6.25 21.66
C LYS A 123 -22.59 6.92 21.15
N LEU A 124 -22.69 7.87 20.21
CA LEU A 124 -21.53 8.62 19.72
C LEU A 124 -20.85 9.41 20.84
N SER A 125 -21.64 10.05 21.70
CA SER A 125 -21.15 10.79 22.87
C SER A 125 -20.36 9.90 23.82
N TYR A 126 -20.86 8.68 24.07
CA TYR A 126 -20.15 7.66 24.85
C TYR A 126 -18.83 7.25 24.20
N ILE A 127 -18.83 7.00 22.89
CA ILE A 127 -17.64 6.56 22.13
C ILE A 127 -16.53 7.61 22.16
N TRP A 128 -16.86 8.90 21.98
CA TRP A 128 -15.88 9.97 21.93
C TRP A 128 -15.10 10.16 23.23
N ASN A 129 -15.69 9.84 24.38
CA ASN A 129 -15.03 9.91 25.68
C ASN A 129 -14.12 8.72 26.00
N LEU A 130 -14.26 7.61 25.27
CA LEU A 130 -13.61 6.34 25.62
C LEU A 130 -12.52 5.92 24.64
N LEU A 131 -12.72 6.15 23.34
CA LEU A 131 -11.74 5.69 22.35
C LEU A 131 -10.51 6.60 22.34
N PRO A 132 -9.29 6.04 22.43
CA PRO A 132 -8.05 6.77 22.15
C PRO A 132 -7.98 7.27 20.70
N ASP A 133 -7.10 8.23 20.42
CA ASP A 133 -7.06 8.92 19.11
C ASP A 133 -6.98 7.97 17.90
N LYS A 134 -6.12 6.94 17.97
CA LYS A 134 -5.94 5.99 16.85
C LYS A 134 -7.19 5.14 16.60
N GLU A 135 -7.83 4.66 17.67
CA GLU A 135 -9.06 3.88 17.58
C GLU A 135 -10.25 4.73 17.14
N ARG A 136 -10.36 5.96 17.68
CA ARG A 136 -11.37 6.94 17.30
C ARG A 136 -11.26 7.32 15.83
N ASN A 137 -10.03 7.42 15.30
CA ASN A 137 -9.83 7.64 13.87
C ASN A 137 -10.31 6.48 13.02
N LEU A 138 -10.00 5.24 13.41
CA LEU A 138 -10.51 4.07 12.70
C LEU A 138 -12.04 4.04 12.75
N PHE A 139 -12.63 4.24 13.93
CA PHE A 139 -14.08 4.28 14.12
C PHE A 139 -14.74 5.30 13.17
N HIS A 140 -14.26 6.54 13.14
CA HIS A 140 -14.81 7.55 12.23
C HIS A 140 -14.68 7.16 10.76
N ARG A 141 -13.59 6.51 10.35
CA ARG A 141 -13.44 6.02 8.97
C ARG A 141 -14.50 4.99 8.64
N LEU A 142 -14.71 4.01 9.52
CA LEU A 142 -15.64 2.90 9.32
C LEU A 142 -17.10 3.36 9.22
N ILE A 143 -17.50 4.39 9.98
CA ILE A 143 -18.89 4.87 9.97
C ILE A 143 -19.17 5.93 8.91
N LEU A 144 -18.16 6.67 8.43
CA LEU A 144 -18.35 7.74 7.45
C LEU A 144 -18.51 7.21 6.02
N LYS A 145 -19.30 7.91 5.21
CA LYS A 145 -19.32 7.71 3.74
C LYS A 145 -17.96 8.06 3.12
N GLY A 146 -17.43 7.17 2.29
CA GLY A 146 -16.17 7.35 1.55
C GLY A 146 -15.22 6.17 1.70
N LYS A 147 -14.03 6.25 1.12
CA LYS A 147 -12.98 5.23 1.30
C LYS A 147 -12.43 5.24 2.72
N ASN A 148 -12.34 4.09 3.37
CA ASN A 148 -11.53 3.89 4.58
C ASN A 148 -10.05 4.09 4.28
N THR A 149 -9.66 3.81 3.03
CA THR A 149 -8.34 3.29 2.66
C THR A 149 -7.19 4.05 3.34
N ILE A 150 -6.60 3.35 4.29
CA ILE A 150 -5.37 3.72 5.00
C ILE A 150 -4.16 3.10 4.28
N LEU A 151 -4.41 2.10 3.42
CA LEU A 151 -3.43 1.20 2.83
C LEU A 151 -3.31 1.37 1.30
N PRO A 152 -2.18 0.98 0.70
CA PRO A 152 -2.03 0.92 -0.76
C PRO A 152 -3.07 0.02 -1.44
N GLU A 153 -3.49 0.38 -2.66
CA GLU A 153 -4.55 -0.32 -3.40
C GLU A 153 -4.26 -1.82 -3.62
N GLU A 154 -3.00 -2.18 -3.82
CA GLU A 154 -2.58 -3.58 -3.96
C GLU A 154 -2.89 -4.41 -2.71
N ILE A 155 -2.68 -3.86 -1.51
CA ILE A 155 -3.00 -4.55 -0.25
C ILE A 155 -4.52 -4.75 -0.14
N VAL A 156 -5.30 -3.73 -0.50
CA VAL A 156 -6.77 -3.77 -0.44
C VAL A 156 -7.32 -4.83 -1.38
N VAL A 157 -6.84 -4.87 -2.62
CA VAL A 157 -7.24 -5.87 -3.62
C VAL A 157 -6.87 -7.27 -3.15
N TYR A 158 -5.68 -7.45 -2.57
CA TYR A 158 -5.26 -8.73 -2.01
C TYR A 158 -6.19 -9.19 -0.87
N CYS A 159 -6.53 -8.30 0.07
CA CYS A 159 -7.43 -8.62 1.18
C CYS A 159 -8.84 -8.99 0.69
N LYS A 160 -9.34 -8.35 -0.39
CA LYS A 160 -10.62 -8.69 -1.00
C LYS A 160 -10.62 -10.10 -1.57
N ASN A 161 -9.63 -10.42 -2.39
CA ASN A 161 -9.50 -11.75 -2.98
C ASN A 161 -9.38 -12.83 -1.88
N LEU A 162 -8.57 -12.56 -0.84
CA LEU A 162 -8.43 -13.47 0.29
C LEU A 162 -9.76 -13.67 1.03
N SER A 163 -10.54 -12.62 1.24
CA SER A 163 -11.88 -12.71 1.84
C SER A 163 -12.86 -13.56 1.01
N GLU A 164 -12.84 -13.40 -0.32
CA GLU A 164 -13.64 -14.21 -1.25
C GLU A 164 -13.22 -15.69 -1.26
N GLU A 165 -11.91 -15.96 -1.25
CA GLU A 165 -11.38 -17.32 -1.19
C GLU A 165 -11.78 -18.04 0.09
N ILE A 166 -11.69 -17.36 1.24
CA ILE A 166 -12.13 -17.91 2.52
C ILE A 166 -13.64 -18.17 2.52
N SER A 167 -14.43 -17.30 1.90
CA SER A 167 -15.89 -17.45 1.80
C SER A 167 -16.30 -18.63 0.91
N THR A 168 -15.52 -18.93 -0.14
CA THR A 168 -15.84 -19.98 -1.13
C THR A 168 -15.32 -21.36 -0.74
N LYS A 169 -14.11 -21.46 -0.17
CA LYS A 169 -13.51 -22.75 0.24
C LYS A 169 -13.98 -23.20 1.64
N GLY A 170 -14.57 -22.30 2.42
CA GLY A 170 -14.91 -22.52 3.83
C GLY A 170 -13.68 -22.56 4.73
N PHE A 171 -13.82 -22.20 6.00
CA PHE A 171 -12.76 -22.42 6.99
C PHE A 171 -12.59 -23.92 7.20
N GLN A 172 -11.53 -24.50 6.64
CA GLN A 172 -11.18 -25.89 6.88
C GLN A 172 -10.23 -25.93 8.09
N ASN A 173 -10.82 -26.17 9.27
CA ASN A 173 -10.25 -26.38 10.61
C ASN A 173 -9.92 -25.13 11.44
N GLU A 174 -10.23 -25.19 12.75
CA GLU A 174 -10.00 -24.19 13.80
C GLU A 174 -8.51 -23.85 14.04
N SER A 175 -7.60 -24.56 13.35
CA SER A 175 -6.16 -24.37 13.37
C SER A 175 -5.62 -24.19 11.95
N GLN A 176 -6.23 -23.31 11.16
CA GLN A 176 -5.70 -22.98 9.84
C GLN A 176 -4.45 -22.11 10.01
N ASN A 177 -3.28 -22.71 9.74
CA ASN A 177 -2.16 -21.95 9.21
C ASN A 177 -2.61 -21.44 7.83
N PHE A 178 -3.06 -20.19 7.71
CA PHE A 178 -2.93 -19.43 6.46
C PHE A 178 -1.55 -19.74 5.93
N ASP A 179 -1.53 -20.44 4.81
CA ASP A 179 -0.33 -21.08 4.34
C ASP A 179 0.73 -20.00 4.13
N ILE A 180 1.83 -20.07 4.90
CA ILE A 180 2.99 -19.17 4.77
C ILE A 180 3.74 -19.51 3.46
N SER A 181 3.24 -20.46 2.66
CA SER A 181 3.30 -20.34 1.21
C SER A 181 2.49 -19.11 0.74
N ILE A 182 2.94 -17.94 1.19
CA ILE A 182 2.97 -16.75 0.35
C ILE A 182 3.36 -17.32 -1.01
N GLU A 183 2.51 -17.19 -2.03
CA GLU A 183 3.04 -17.04 -3.37
C GLU A 183 3.93 -15.79 -3.29
N GLN A 184 5.15 -15.96 -2.77
CA GLN A 184 6.33 -15.38 -3.34
C GLN A 184 6.28 -15.92 -4.75
N LYS A 185 5.43 -15.30 -5.58
CA LYS A 185 5.49 -15.53 -7.00
C LYS A 185 6.94 -15.29 -7.33
N GLU A 186 7.65 -16.35 -7.69
CA GLU A 186 9.09 -16.34 -7.79
C GLU A 186 9.46 -15.10 -8.60
N ARG A 187 10.16 -14.18 -7.95
CA ARG A 187 10.49 -12.93 -8.61
C ARG A 187 11.56 -13.28 -9.61
N THR A 188 11.26 -13.09 -10.88
CA THR A 188 12.29 -13.17 -11.91
C THR A 188 13.16 -11.93 -11.78
N SER A 189 14.47 -12.16 -11.76
CA SER A 189 15.47 -11.09 -11.66
C SER A 189 16.11 -10.86 -13.02
N VAL A 190 16.32 -9.60 -13.38
CA VAL A 190 16.97 -9.19 -14.63
C VAL A 190 17.96 -8.07 -14.38
N LYS A 191 19.02 -8.04 -15.18
CA LYS A 191 20.00 -6.96 -15.16
C LYS A 191 19.59 -5.86 -16.13
N LEU A 192 19.38 -4.64 -15.64
CA LEU A 192 19.05 -3.49 -16.46
C LEU A 192 19.96 -2.31 -16.12
N THR A 193 20.22 -1.47 -17.12
CA THR A 193 21.12 -0.32 -16.94
C THR A 193 20.35 0.94 -16.58
N LEU A 194 20.81 1.69 -15.58
CA LEU A 194 20.24 2.96 -15.21
C LEU A 194 20.50 4.01 -16.30
N GLY A 195 19.44 4.56 -16.89
CA GLY A 195 19.54 5.54 -17.98
C GLY A 195 19.03 6.92 -17.61
N TYR A 196 17.94 7.00 -16.84
CA TYR A 196 17.38 8.30 -16.38
C TYR A 196 17.22 8.35 -14.86
N ALA A 197 17.39 9.55 -14.32
CA ALA A 197 17.03 9.88 -12.95
C ALA A 197 16.21 11.18 -12.92
N LYS A 198 15.10 11.19 -12.18
CA LYS A 198 14.28 12.38 -11.96
C LYS A 198 14.55 12.90 -10.56
N ARG A 199 15.00 14.16 -10.47
CA ARG A 199 15.20 14.82 -9.18
C ARG A 199 13.88 15.37 -8.66
N SER A 200 13.71 15.31 -7.34
CA SER A 200 12.57 15.94 -6.68
C SER A 200 12.59 17.44 -6.90
N GLN A 201 11.41 17.99 -7.14
CA GLN A 201 11.20 19.44 -7.20
C GLN A 201 11.00 20.06 -5.81
N ASN A 202 10.57 19.24 -4.84
CA ASN A 202 10.21 19.70 -3.49
C ASN A 202 11.29 19.44 -2.44
N VAL A 203 12.17 18.45 -2.67
CA VAL A 203 13.22 18.06 -1.71
C VAL A 203 14.58 18.13 -2.38
N SER A 204 15.48 18.97 -1.86
CA SER A 204 16.86 19.06 -2.34
C SER A 204 17.57 17.72 -2.18
N HIS A 205 18.40 17.34 -3.15
CA HIS A 205 19.22 16.12 -3.14
C HIS A 205 18.48 14.78 -3.14
N LYS A 206 17.16 14.77 -3.34
CA LYS A 206 16.37 13.54 -3.47
C LYS A 206 16.02 13.26 -4.93
N TYR A 207 16.08 11.99 -5.34
CA TYR A 207 15.53 11.51 -6.60
C TYR A 207 14.15 10.87 -6.36
N GLU A 208 13.20 11.13 -7.26
CA GLU A 208 11.81 10.63 -7.18
C GLU A 208 11.56 9.46 -8.13
N GLU A 209 12.37 9.30 -9.16
CA GLU A 209 12.20 8.22 -10.15
C GLU A 209 13.55 7.84 -10.76
N LEU A 210 13.78 6.53 -10.91
CA LEU A 210 14.89 5.95 -11.66
C LEU A 210 14.31 5.15 -12.84
N SER A 211 14.83 5.36 -14.05
CA SER A 211 14.43 4.60 -15.24
C SER A 211 15.53 3.68 -15.71
N PHE A 212 15.15 2.43 -15.97
CA PHE A 212 16.05 1.35 -16.34
C PHE A 212 15.82 0.91 -17.78
N PHE A 213 16.90 0.52 -18.44
CA PHE A 213 16.97 0.27 -19.87
C PHE A 213 17.57 -1.09 -20.16
N ALA A 214 16.99 -1.74 -21.17
CA ALA A 214 17.56 -2.93 -21.82
C ALA A 214 18.33 -2.50 -23.07
N ARG A 215 19.24 -3.36 -23.51
CA ARG A 215 19.96 -3.19 -24.77
C ARG A 215 19.07 -3.57 -25.96
N THR A 216 19.33 -2.98 -27.12
CA THR A 216 18.67 -3.36 -28.39
C THR A 216 19.69 -4.00 -29.32
N GLU A 217 19.22 -4.77 -30.31
CA GLU A 217 20.08 -5.46 -31.30
C GLU A 217 21.03 -4.49 -32.02
N ASP A 218 20.57 -3.26 -32.30
CA ASP A 218 21.38 -2.21 -32.93
C ASP A 218 22.39 -1.52 -31.97
N ASN A 219 22.76 -2.17 -30.87
CA ASN A 219 23.59 -1.60 -29.78
C ASN A 219 23.03 -0.31 -29.17
N GLY A 220 21.72 -0.10 -29.26
CA GLY A 220 21.00 1.00 -28.63
C GLY A 220 20.47 0.63 -27.25
N TRP A 221 19.71 1.56 -26.67
CA TRP A 221 19.07 1.41 -25.36
C TRP A 221 17.59 1.72 -25.44
N ILE A 222 16.78 0.90 -24.78
CA ILE A 222 15.33 1.09 -24.72
C ILE A 222 14.83 1.07 -23.29
N LYS A 223 13.99 2.04 -22.94
CA LYS A 223 13.43 2.16 -21.59
C LYS A 223 12.48 0.99 -21.33
N THR A 224 12.76 0.24 -20.26
CA THR A 224 12.01 -0.97 -19.88
C THR A 224 11.08 -0.72 -18.71
N THR A 225 11.57 -0.07 -17.65
CA THR A 225 10.77 0.18 -16.45
C THR A 225 11.20 1.47 -15.74
N SER A 226 10.41 1.90 -14.76
CA SER A 226 10.76 3.00 -13.85
C SER A 226 10.30 2.69 -12.45
N LEU A 227 11.13 3.07 -11.48
CA LEU A 227 10.89 2.87 -10.07
C LEU A 227 10.79 4.23 -9.39
N SER A 228 9.72 4.44 -8.62
CA SER A 228 9.53 5.64 -7.79
C SER A 228 9.93 5.42 -6.32
N THR A 229 10.25 4.18 -5.96
CA THR A 229 10.62 3.75 -4.61
C THR A 229 11.65 2.63 -4.69
N TRP A 230 12.68 2.69 -3.86
CA TRP A 230 13.70 1.67 -3.71
C TRP A 230 14.26 1.72 -2.29
N GLU A 231 14.77 0.59 -1.81
CA GLU A 231 15.40 0.47 -0.49
C GLU A 231 16.88 0.19 -0.71
N LEU A 232 17.73 1.07 -0.18
CA LEU A 232 19.18 0.96 -0.23
C LEU A 232 19.71 1.28 1.17
N ASN A 233 20.84 0.66 1.53
CA ASN A 233 21.59 1.09 2.70
C ASN A 233 22.15 2.52 2.48
N GLU A 234 22.66 3.14 3.54
CA GLU A 234 23.21 4.50 3.48
C GLU A 234 24.38 4.60 2.49
N GLU A 235 25.28 3.61 2.48
CA GLU A 235 26.46 3.58 1.61
C GLU A 235 26.09 3.55 0.11
N ASP A 236 25.16 2.69 -0.28
CA ASP A 236 24.65 2.57 -1.65
C ASP A 236 23.84 3.81 -2.06
N SER A 237 23.12 4.43 -1.11
CA SER A 237 22.36 5.66 -1.35
C SER A 237 23.28 6.85 -1.67
N GLU A 238 24.39 6.97 -0.93
CA GLU A 238 25.41 7.99 -1.17
C GLU A 238 26.12 7.75 -2.50
N LYS A 239 26.59 6.52 -2.75
CA LYS A 239 27.25 6.15 -4.02
C LYS A 239 26.34 6.36 -5.22
N LEU A 240 25.05 6.04 -5.12
CA LEU A 240 24.09 6.26 -6.19
C LEU A 240 23.91 7.75 -6.47
N SER A 241 23.80 8.56 -5.42
CA SER A 241 23.65 10.01 -5.55
C SER A 241 24.88 10.64 -6.22
N GLU A 242 26.08 10.20 -5.85
CA GLU A 242 27.34 10.63 -6.46
C GLU A 242 27.46 10.16 -7.91
N PHE A 243 27.15 8.88 -8.19
CA PHE A 243 27.13 8.34 -9.54
C PHE A 243 26.22 9.16 -10.45
N ILE A 244 24.96 9.40 -10.03
CA ILE A 244 23.99 10.16 -10.84
C ILE A 244 24.49 11.58 -11.07
N LYS A 245 25.18 12.21 -10.10
CA LYS A 245 25.73 13.56 -10.25
C LYS A 245 26.87 13.60 -11.29
N ASN A 246 27.76 12.62 -11.27
CA ASN A 246 28.96 12.58 -12.11
C ASN A 246 28.70 12.04 -13.52
N ASN A 247 27.56 11.38 -13.74
CA ASN A 247 27.24 10.71 -15.01
C ASN A 247 26.15 11.38 -15.85
N GLN A 248 25.78 12.62 -15.55
CA GLN A 248 24.76 13.36 -16.32
C GLN A 248 25.29 13.72 -17.71
N ILE A 249 24.47 13.47 -18.74
CA ILE A 249 24.73 13.87 -20.13
C ILE A 249 23.88 15.09 -20.49
N GLN A 250 22.56 15.00 -20.33
CA GLN A 250 21.61 16.06 -20.65
C GLN A 250 20.53 16.20 -19.58
N LYS A 251 19.90 17.37 -19.52
CA LYS A 251 18.84 17.69 -18.57
C LYS A 251 17.57 18.11 -19.31
N PHE A 252 16.45 17.48 -18.93
CA PHE A 252 15.10 17.75 -19.43
C PHE A 252 14.18 18.09 -18.26
N GLY A 253 14.18 19.36 -17.86
CA GLY A 253 13.45 19.81 -16.66
C GLY A 253 13.97 19.10 -15.40
N PRO A 254 13.14 18.36 -14.64
CA PRO A 254 13.58 17.62 -13.46
C PRO A 254 14.28 16.29 -13.80
N VAL A 255 14.28 15.85 -15.05
CA VAL A 255 14.84 14.56 -15.49
C VAL A 255 16.23 14.76 -16.07
N PHE A 256 17.15 13.87 -15.74
CA PHE A 256 18.51 13.81 -16.25
C PHE A 256 18.71 12.54 -17.06
N SER A 257 19.36 12.65 -18.21
CA SER A 257 19.94 11.51 -18.89
C SER A 257 21.34 11.21 -18.36
N LEU A 258 21.64 9.93 -18.21
CA LEU A 258 22.87 9.43 -17.63
C LEU A 258 23.65 8.63 -18.68
N ARG A 259 24.97 8.56 -18.51
CA ARG A 259 25.77 7.53 -19.19
C ARG A 259 25.31 6.16 -18.72
N PHE A 260 25.08 5.27 -19.68
CA PHE A 260 24.69 3.88 -19.44
C PHE A 260 25.89 3.10 -18.91
N GLU A 261 26.22 3.30 -17.63
CA GLU A 261 27.40 2.73 -16.97
C GLU A 261 27.07 1.95 -15.69
N LEU A 262 25.84 2.07 -15.16
CA LEU A 262 25.44 1.42 -13.91
C LEU A 262 24.39 0.35 -14.16
N VAL A 263 24.79 -0.91 -14.00
CA VAL A 263 23.89 -2.06 -14.07
C VAL A 263 23.27 -2.32 -12.71
N CYS A 264 21.97 -2.54 -12.71
CA CYS A 264 21.19 -2.86 -11.53
C CYS A 264 20.42 -4.16 -11.74
N GLU A 265 20.27 -4.91 -10.67
CA GLU A 265 19.42 -6.07 -10.61
C GLU A 265 18.00 -5.65 -10.24
N ILE A 266 17.06 -5.88 -11.16
CA ILE A 266 15.65 -5.53 -11.04
C ILE A 266 14.83 -6.81 -10.98
N SER A 267 14.10 -7.02 -9.88
CA SER A 267 13.17 -8.14 -9.75
C SER A 267 11.76 -7.72 -10.13
N PHE A 268 10.95 -8.66 -10.63
CA PHE A 268 9.54 -8.43 -10.95
C PHE A 268 8.72 -9.71 -10.77
N THR A 269 7.41 -9.59 -10.63
CA THR A 269 6.51 -10.74 -10.37
C THR A 269 5.86 -11.31 -11.63
N LYS A 270 5.80 -10.53 -12.70
CA LYS A 270 5.24 -10.94 -14.00
C LYS A 270 5.72 -10.01 -15.11
N LEU A 271 5.85 -10.55 -16.32
CA LEU A 271 6.06 -9.77 -17.53
C LEU A 271 4.74 -9.68 -18.32
N GLU A 272 4.40 -8.49 -18.81
CA GLU A 272 3.17 -8.28 -19.59
C GLU A 272 3.43 -7.52 -20.89
N PRO A 273 2.70 -7.81 -21.98
CA PRO A 273 2.78 -7.03 -23.20
C PRO A 273 2.18 -5.64 -22.99
N ALA A 274 2.88 -4.59 -23.45
CA ALA A 274 2.48 -3.21 -23.26
C ALA A 274 2.67 -2.37 -24.52
N LYS A 275 1.59 -2.24 -25.32
CA LYS A 275 1.58 -1.48 -26.59
C LYS A 275 1.95 0.00 -26.45
N ARG A 276 1.76 0.58 -25.26
CA ARG A 276 2.06 2.00 -24.99
C ARG A 276 3.53 2.26 -24.67
N ASN A 277 4.29 1.22 -24.32
CA ASN A 277 5.71 1.34 -24.02
C ASN A 277 6.51 1.08 -25.30
N LYS A 278 7.56 1.86 -25.55
CA LYS A 278 8.43 1.65 -26.73
C LYS A 278 9.06 0.25 -26.75
N SER A 279 9.37 -0.30 -25.57
CA SER A 279 9.88 -1.66 -25.40
C SER A 279 8.84 -2.75 -25.71
N GLY A 280 7.56 -2.40 -25.83
CA GLY A 280 6.48 -3.37 -26.01
C GLY A 280 6.16 -4.21 -24.77
N ILE A 281 6.83 -3.95 -23.63
CA ILE A 281 6.72 -4.75 -22.41
C ILE A 281 6.46 -3.90 -21.16
N LYS A 282 5.95 -4.54 -20.10
CA LYS A 282 5.76 -3.97 -18.78
C LYS A 282 6.14 -5.00 -17.71
N LEU A 283 7.04 -4.61 -16.82
CA LEU A 283 7.33 -5.37 -15.59
C LEU A 283 6.26 -5.07 -14.54
N VAL A 284 5.69 -6.11 -13.94
CA VAL A 284 4.69 -5.99 -12.87
C VAL A 284 5.39 -6.02 -11.51
N SER A 285 5.05 -5.05 -10.65
CA SER A 285 5.63 -4.84 -9.32
C SER A 285 7.18 -4.90 -9.29
N PRO A 286 7.86 -4.15 -10.19
CA PRO A 286 9.32 -4.19 -10.29
C PRO A 286 9.98 -3.56 -9.07
N ARG A 287 11.17 -4.06 -8.69
CA ARG A 287 11.95 -3.57 -7.55
C ARG A 287 13.43 -3.57 -7.87
N LEU A 288 14.13 -2.58 -7.32
CA LEU A 288 15.58 -2.57 -7.29
C LEU A 288 16.04 -3.53 -6.18
N GLU A 289 16.62 -4.66 -6.55
CA GLU A 289 17.18 -5.62 -5.59
C GLU A 289 18.61 -5.23 -5.22
N LYS A 290 19.41 -4.87 -6.22
CA LYS A 290 20.84 -4.62 -6.02
C LYS A 290 21.41 -3.67 -7.07
N ILE A 291 22.36 -2.85 -6.64
CA ILE A 291 23.22 -2.07 -7.54
C ILE A 291 24.53 -2.84 -7.74
N LEU A 292 24.90 -3.09 -9.00
CA LEU A 292 26.09 -3.87 -9.34
C LEU A 292 27.24 -2.94 -9.73
N TRP A 293 27.86 -2.31 -8.73
CA TRP A 293 28.88 -1.25 -8.90
C TRP A 293 30.11 -1.59 -9.78
N LYS A 294 30.37 -2.87 -10.03
CA LYS A 294 31.54 -3.35 -10.79
C LYS A 294 31.16 -4.16 -12.03
N GLU A 295 29.87 -4.23 -12.34
CA GLU A 295 29.37 -5.03 -13.45
C GLU A 295 29.57 -4.29 -14.77
N ASP A 296 30.01 -5.00 -15.80
CA ASP A 296 30.07 -4.44 -17.15
C ASP A 296 28.68 -4.32 -17.76
N ILE A 297 28.44 -3.21 -18.46
CA ILE A 297 27.19 -2.89 -19.15
C ILE A 297 26.78 -3.94 -20.18
N SER A 298 27.74 -4.74 -20.66
CA SER A 298 27.49 -5.86 -21.57
C SER A 298 26.59 -6.94 -20.96
N HIS A 299 26.52 -7.02 -19.63
CA HIS A 299 25.68 -7.96 -18.90
C HIS A 299 24.26 -7.45 -18.64
N SER A 300 23.92 -6.25 -19.11
CA SER A 300 22.53 -5.78 -19.14
C SER A 300 21.75 -6.61 -20.14
N GLU A 301 20.54 -7.03 -19.76
CA GLU A 301 19.68 -7.84 -20.63
C GLU A 301 19.32 -7.11 -21.92
N ASP A 302 19.20 -7.88 -23.00
CA ASP A 302 18.71 -7.44 -24.29
C ASP A 302 17.17 -7.44 -24.31
N LEU A 303 16.57 -6.63 -25.18
CA LEU A 303 15.11 -6.63 -25.34
C LEU A 303 14.58 -8.00 -25.81
N SER A 304 15.35 -8.72 -26.60
CA SER A 304 15.02 -10.07 -27.10
C SER A 304 14.80 -11.05 -25.95
N PHE A 305 15.59 -10.99 -24.87
CA PHE A 305 15.41 -11.80 -23.66
C PHE A 305 13.98 -11.70 -23.12
N PHE A 306 13.44 -10.48 -23.02
CA PHE A 306 12.08 -10.26 -22.53
C PHE A 306 11.00 -10.76 -23.51
N GLN A 307 11.25 -10.62 -24.82
CA GLN A 307 10.32 -11.12 -25.83
C GLN A 307 10.24 -12.65 -25.81
N GLU A 308 11.36 -13.33 -25.65
CA GLU A 308 11.42 -14.78 -25.47
C GLU A 308 10.71 -15.21 -24.18
N LEU A 309 10.91 -14.48 -23.08
CA LEU A 309 10.24 -14.75 -21.81
C LEU A 309 8.71 -14.65 -21.95
N LEU A 310 8.19 -13.63 -22.64
CA LEU A 310 6.76 -13.49 -22.93
C LEU A 310 6.19 -14.66 -23.76
N GLN A 311 6.96 -15.15 -24.74
CA GLN A 311 6.52 -16.27 -25.58
C GLN A 311 6.46 -17.58 -24.78
N LYS A 312 7.44 -17.82 -23.90
CA LYS A 312 7.47 -19.00 -23.01
C LYS A 312 6.28 -19.02 -22.05
N GLU A 313 6.02 -17.91 -21.36
CA GLU A 313 4.86 -17.80 -20.45
C GLU A 313 3.52 -18.00 -21.19
N SER A 314 3.42 -17.51 -22.43
CA SER A 314 2.22 -17.69 -23.26
C SER A 314 2.00 -19.15 -23.69
N PHE A 315 3.07 -19.93 -23.84
CA PHE A 315 3.02 -21.34 -24.25
C PHE A 315 2.61 -22.26 -23.09
N GLU A 316 3.15 -22.02 -21.89
CA GLU A 316 2.82 -22.79 -20.68
C GLU A 316 1.33 -22.67 -20.29
N ILE A 317 0.75 -21.47 -20.41
CA ILE A 317 -0.69 -21.24 -20.16
C ILE A 317 -1.56 -22.06 -21.12
N ARG A 318 -1.12 -22.25 -22.36
CA ARG A 318 -1.86 -23.00 -23.38
C ARG A 318 -1.80 -24.52 -23.16
N CYS A 319 -0.71 -25.02 -22.61
CA CYS A 319 -0.54 -26.43 -22.25
C CYS A 319 -1.29 -26.83 -20.97
N GLN A 320 -1.55 -25.90 -20.05
CA GLN A 320 -2.31 -26.18 -18.82
C GLN A 320 -3.84 -26.12 -19.00
N THR A 321 -4.31 -25.65 -20.15
CA THR A 321 -5.75 -25.49 -20.47
C THR A 321 -6.26 -26.50 -21.51
N THR A 322 -5.44 -27.50 -21.86
CA THR A 322 -5.79 -28.64 -22.73
C THR A 322 -5.71 -29.92 -21.91
#